data_AF-A0A7S3MJF0-F1
#
_entry.id   AF-A0A7S3MJF0-F1
#
_cell.length_a   1.000
_cell.length_b   1.000
_cell.length_c   1.000
_cell.angle_alpha   90.00
_cell.angle_beta   90.00
_cell.angle_gamma   90.00
#
_symmetry.space_group_name_H-M   'P 1'
#
loop_
_entity.id
_entity.type
_entity.pdbx_description
1 polymer ?
#
loop_
_entity_poly.entity_id
_entity_poly.type
_entity_poly.pdbx_seq_one_letter_code
_entity_poly.pdbx_strand_id
1 'polypeptide(L)'
;MTSSIASIASVDPANAPDHFDESHWTDTNWVNLGAYEKSKTLAERAAWDFHKSLPEEERFGLSVVNPALVVGPTLIKTEFASGKIINLFMNNQLPGGIPRLSLDLVDVREVAQAHINCIEKDEAQ
;
A
#
# COMPACT_ATOMS: atom_id res chain seq x y z
N MET A 1 4.66 3.70 -9.71
CA MET A 1 5.02 4.07 -8.33
C MET A 1 4.52 3.00 -7.36
N THR A 2 5.28 2.67 -6.31
CA THR A 2 4.83 1.75 -5.26
C THR A 2 4.24 2.51 -4.08
N SER A 3 2.92 2.40 -3.90
CA SER A 3 2.19 2.92 -2.75
C SER A 3 1.82 1.79 -1.79
N SER A 4 0.59 1.76 -1.25
CA SER A 4 0.08 0.71 -0.36
C SER A 4 -1.45 0.82 -0.22
N ILE A 5 -2.14 -0.25 0.17
CA ILE A 5 -3.56 -0.15 0.59
C ILE A 5 -3.75 0.86 1.74
N ALA A 6 -2.68 1.16 2.48
CA ALA A 6 -2.69 2.17 3.53
C ALA A 6 -3.02 3.58 3.03
N SER A 7 -2.89 3.88 1.73
CA SER A 7 -3.34 5.15 1.12
C SER A 7 -4.82 5.16 0.74
N ILE A 8 -5.49 4.00 0.81
CA ILE A 8 -6.88 3.79 0.37
C ILE A 8 -7.79 3.52 1.57
N ALA A 9 -7.41 2.56 2.43
CA ALA A 9 -8.31 1.96 3.42
C ALA A 9 -8.10 2.41 4.88
N SER A 10 -7.24 3.40 5.14
CA SER A 10 -6.98 3.88 6.51
C SER A 10 -7.96 5.00 6.85
N VAL A 11 -9.18 4.62 7.20
CA VAL A 11 -10.27 5.56 7.54
C VAL A 11 -10.85 5.22 8.91
N ASP A 12 -11.60 6.17 9.50
CA ASP A 12 -12.40 5.87 10.68
C ASP A 12 -13.38 4.72 10.36
N PRO A 13 -13.37 3.60 11.10
CA PRO A 13 -14.30 2.50 10.88
C PRO A 13 -15.77 2.90 10.90
N ALA A 14 -16.13 3.98 11.62
CA ALA A 14 -17.49 4.50 11.64
C ALA A 14 -17.93 5.12 10.29
N ASN A 15 -16.97 5.49 9.44
CA ASN A 15 -17.18 6.13 8.15
C ASN A 15 -16.66 5.27 6.97
N ALA A 16 -16.21 4.04 7.24
CA ALA A 16 -15.69 3.16 6.20
C ALA A 16 -16.81 2.69 5.27
N PRO A 17 -16.59 2.65 3.94
CA PRO A 17 -17.51 2.03 3.02
C PRO A 17 -17.54 0.50 3.22
N ASP A 18 -18.60 -0.15 2.74
CA ASP A 18 -18.71 -1.62 2.76
C ASP A 18 -17.62 -2.30 1.92
N HIS A 19 -17.16 -1.62 0.86
CA HIS A 19 -16.14 -2.09 -0.06
C HIS A 19 -15.20 -0.94 -0.45
N PHE A 20 -13.91 -1.25 -0.56
CA PHE A 20 -12.90 -0.33 -1.08
C PHE A 20 -12.60 -0.65 -2.54
N ASP A 21 -12.32 0.41 -3.30
CA ASP A 21 -11.83 0.37 -4.68
C ASP A 21 -10.73 1.44 -4.88
N GLU A 22 -10.17 1.51 -6.07
CA GLU A 22 -9.06 2.40 -6.44
C GLU A 22 -9.43 3.90 -6.42
N SER A 23 -10.72 4.25 -6.30
CA SER A 23 -11.15 5.64 -6.19
C SER A 23 -11.11 6.18 -4.75
N HIS A 24 -10.99 5.28 -3.77
CA HIS A 24 -11.00 5.64 -2.35
C HIS A 24 -9.65 6.16 -1.87
N TRP A 25 -9.69 7.01 -0.84
CA TRP A 25 -8.51 7.60 -0.23
C TRP A 25 -8.62 7.57 1.30
N THR A 26 -7.49 7.29 1.94
CA THR A 26 -7.28 7.44 3.37
C THR A 26 -7.59 8.85 3.85
N ASP A 27 -8.28 8.94 4.99
CA ASP A 27 -8.56 10.21 5.66
C ASP A 27 -7.35 10.66 6.48
N THR A 28 -6.58 11.60 5.92
CA THR A 28 -5.37 12.16 6.54
C THR A 28 -5.63 12.99 7.82
N ASN A 29 -6.90 13.29 8.11
CA ASN A 29 -7.33 14.03 9.31
C ASN A 29 -7.85 13.11 10.42
N TRP A 30 -7.98 11.81 10.17
CA TRP A 30 -8.39 10.86 11.20
C TRP A 30 -7.39 10.88 12.35
N VAL A 31 -7.88 11.14 13.58
CA VAL A 31 -7.03 11.36 14.76
C VAL A 31 -6.17 10.15 15.13
N ASN A 32 -6.62 8.94 14.78
CA ASN A 32 -5.91 7.69 15.04
C ASN A 32 -5.04 7.23 13.86
N LEU A 33 -4.88 8.07 12.82
CA LEU A 33 -4.06 7.72 11.67
C LEU A 33 -2.58 7.70 12.05
N GLY A 34 -1.91 6.59 11.75
CA GLY A 34 -0.47 6.45 11.95
C GLY A 34 0.36 7.24 10.93
N ALA A 35 1.63 7.44 11.29
CA ALA A 35 2.57 8.18 10.44
C ALA A 35 2.85 7.48 9.10
N TYR A 36 2.81 6.15 9.08
CA TYR A 36 3.07 5.35 7.88
C TYR A 36 1.96 5.55 6.84
N GLU A 37 0.71 5.36 7.25
CA GLU A 37 -0.49 5.51 6.44
C GLU A 37 -0.57 6.92 5.86
N LYS A 38 -0.32 7.92 6.72
CA LYS A 38 -0.25 9.32 6.30
C LYS A 38 0.85 9.56 5.27
N SER A 39 2.05 9.01 5.47
CA SER A 39 3.17 9.18 4.55
C SER A 39 2.88 8.60 3.17
N LYS A 40 2.27 7.40 3.11
CA LYS A 40 1.89 6.74 1.84
C LYS A 40 0.81 7.52 1.11
N THR A 41 -0.21 7.97 1.84
CA THR A 41 -1.30 8.77 1.28
C THR A 41 -0.79 10.08 0.67
N LEU A 42 0.05 10.82 1.40
CA LEU A 42 0.57 12.11 0.94
C LEU A 42 1.55 11.94 -0.23
N ALA A 43 2.39 10.92 -0.21
CA ALA A 43 3.32 10.65 -1.30
C ALA A 43 2.57 10.32 -2.60
N GLU A 44 1.50 9.52 -2.52
CA GLU A 44 0.72 9.15 -3.70
C GLU A 44 -0.06 10.34 -4.25
N ARG A 45 -0.70 11.15 -3.40
CA ARG A 45 -1.33 12.41 -3.83
C ARG A 45 -0.33 13.33 -4.51
N ALA A 46 0.86 13.50 -3.94
CA ALA A 46 1.91 14.33 -4.53
C ALA A 46 2.36 13.82 -5.90
N ALA A 47 2.42 12.50 -6.13
CA ALA A 47 2.75 11.94 -7.43
C ALA A 47 1.68 12.25 -8.48
N TRP A 48 0.40 12.11 -8.13
CA TRP A 48 -0.71 12.47 -9.01
C TRP A 48 -0.79 13.97 -9.27
N ASP A 49 -0.60 14.80 -8.26
CA ASP A 49 -0.61 16.26 -8.38
C ASP A 49 0.56 16.73 -9.27
N PHE A 50 1.74 16.15 -9.09
CA PHE A 50 2.89 16.41 -9.97
C PHE A 50 2.57 16.04 -11.42
N HIS A 51 2.05 14.85 -11.67
CA HIS A 51 1.68 14.41 -13.03
C HIS A 51 0.63 15.32 -13.68
N LYS A 52 -0.41 15.72 -12.95
CA LYS A 52 -1.43 16.66 -13.42
C LYS A 52 -0.85 18.04 -13.73
N SER A 53 0.16 18.48 -12.99
CA SER A 53 0.83 19.76 -13.18
C SER A 53 1.73 19.81 -14.42
N LEU A 54 2.11 18.66 -14.99
CA LEU A 54 2.89 18.61 -16.21
C LEU A 54 2.07 19.07 -17.43
N PRO A 55 2.70 19.79 -18.39
CA PRO A 55 2.14 19.99 -19.72
C PRO A 55 1.75 18.66 -20.38
N GLU A 56 0.70 18.66 -21.18
CA GLU A 56 0.15 17.43 -21.77
C GLU A 56 1.18 16.68 -22.63
N GLU A 57 2.03 17.43 -23.33
CA GLU A 57 3.14 16.94 -24.14
C GLU A 57 4.31 16.35 -23.33
N GLU A 58 4.42 16.67 -22.04
CA GLU A 58 5.44 16.15 -21.13
C GLU A 58 4.91 15.05 -20.20
N ARG A 59 3.60 14.75 -20.25
CA ARG A 59 3.01 13.69 -19.44
C ARG A 59 3.49 12.33 -19.91
N PHE A 60 4.04 11.58 -18.97
CA PHE A 60 4.34 10.16 -19.12
C PHE A 60 3.23 9.32 -18.46
N GLY A 61 3.13 8.04 -18.82
CA GLY A 61 2.21 7.11 -18.15
C GLY A 61 2.56 6.98 -16.67
N LEU A 62 1.60 7.29 -15.78
CA LEU A 62 1.75 7.10 -14.35
C LEU A 62 0.77 6.04 -13.86
N SER A 63 1.31 4.93 -13.36
CA SER A 63 0.54 3.91 -12.66
C SER A 63 1.03 3.78 -11.21
N VAL A 64 0.12 3.45 -10.30
CA VAL A 64 0.42 3.21 -8.88
C VAL A 64 0.02 1.78 -8.52
N VAL A 65 0.88 1.10 -7.77
CA VAL A 65 0.61 -0.24 -7.22
C VAL A 65 0.42 -0.12 -5.72
N ASN A 66 -0.73 -0.57 -5.20
CA ASN A 66 -1.13 -0.44 -3.79
C ASN A 66 -1.17 -1.82 -3.11
N PRO A 67 -0.01 -2.41 -2.75
CA PRO A 67 0.01 -3.72 -2.12
C PRO A 67 -0.50 -3.67 -0.66
N ALA A 68 -1.06 -4.81 -0.24
CA ALA A 68 -1.37 -5.14 1.14
C ALA A 68 -0.10 -5.60 1.90
N LEU A 69 -0.22 -6.50 2.88
CA LEU A 69 0.95 -7.09 3.53
C LEU A 69 1.68 -8.01 2.55
N VAL A 70 2.83 -7.55 2.07
CA VAL A 70 3.65 -8.32 1.13
C VAL A 70 4.36 -9.46 1.86
N VAL A 71 4.14 -10.69 1.40
CA VAL A 71 4.75 -11.92 1.95
C VAL A 71 5.43 -12.73 0.84
N GLY A 72 6.29 -13.68 1.21
CA GLY A 72 6.94 -14.57 0.25
C GLY A 72 8.46 -14.64 0.38
N PRO A 73 9.14 -15.35 -0.53
CA PRO A 73 10.57 -15.56 -0.46
C PRO A 73 11.35 -14.26 -0.67
N THR A 74 12.33 -14.03 0.19
CA THR A 74 13.23 -12.88 0.07
C THR A 74 14.34 -13.16 -0.94
N LEU A 75 14.57 -12.23 -1.86
CA LEU A 75 15.71 -12.32 -2.80
C LEU A 75 17.07 -12.20 -2.08
N ILE A 76 17.13 -11.35 -1.05
CA ILE A 76 18.32 -11.13 -0.22
C ILE A 76 17.95 -11.29 1.26
N LYS A 77 18.92 -11.68 2.09
CA LYS A 77 18.74 -11.69 3.55
C LYS A 77 18.79 -10.26 4.08
N THR A 78 17.63 -9.64 4.24
CA THR A 78 17.48 -8.30 4.81
C THR A 78 16.23 -8.21 5.67
N GLU A 79 16.19 -7.26 6.60
CA GLU A 79 14.96 -6.93 7.30
C GLU A 79 14.03 -6.08 6.43
N PHE A 80 12.72 -6.33 6.54
CA PHE A 80 11.67 -5.57 5.88
C PHE A 80 10.42 -5.55 6.77
N ALA A 81 9.56 -4.54 6.59
CA ALA A 81 8.45 -4.26 7.51
C ALA A 81 7.49 -5.46 7.69
N SER A 82 7.04 -6.08 6.59
CA SER A 82 6.15 -7.24 6.66
C SER A 82 6.78 -8.44 7.37
N GLY A 83 8.08 -8.64 7.19
CA GLY A 83 8.85 -9.69 7.86
C GLY A 83 8.87 -9.53 9.38
N LYS A 84 8.82 -8.29 9.89
CA LYS A 84 8.73 -8.02 11.34
C LYS A 84 7.41 -8.52 11.92
N ILE A 85 6.30 -8.35 11.20
CA ILE A 85 4.98 -8.85 11.61
C ILE A 85 5.00 -10.38 11.65
N ILE A 86 5.53 -11.04 10.61
CA ILE A 86 5.66 -12.51 10.59
C ILE A 86 6.55 -13.00 11.75
N ASN A 87 7.70 -12.35 11.97
CA ASN A 87 8.61 -12.71 13.07
C ASN A 87 7.94 -12.60 14.45
N LEU A 88 7.08 -11.60 14.64
CA LEU A 88 6.34 -11.40 15.90
C LEU A 88 5.44 -12.61 16.21
N PHE A 89 4.73 -13.12 15.20
CA PHE A 89 3.91 -14.33 15.31
C PHE A 89 4.76 -15.58 15.52
N MET A 90 5.78 -15.78 14.68
CA MET A 90 6.61 -16.99 14.70
C MET A 90 7.41 -17.16 16.00
N ASN A 91 7.80 -16.06 16.65
CA ASN A 91 8.56 -16.08 17.89
C ASN A 91 7.70 -15.90 19.14
N ASN A 92 6.36 -15.95 19.03
CA ASN A 92 5.42 -15.76 20.13
C ASN A 92 5.68 -14.46 20.92
N GLN A 93 6.01 -13.38 20.21
CA GLN A 93 6.37 -12.07 20.79
C GLN A 93 5.15 -11.15 20.96
N LEU A 94 3.95 -11.74 21.08
CA LEU A 94 2.70 -11.03 21.32
C LEU A 94 2.29 -11.16 22.80
N PRO A 95 2.77 -10.27 23.69
CA PRO A 95 2.37 -10.29 25.09
C PRO A 95 0.87 -9.99 25.20
N GLY A 96 0.10 -10.95 25.73
CA GLY A 96 -1.37 -10.87 25.80
C GLY A 96 -2.10 -11.76 24.80
N GLY A 97 -1.39 -12.52 23.95
CA GLY A 97 -1.97 -13.47 23.00
C GLY A 97 -2.18 -12.90 21.60
N ILE A 98 -2.84 -13.67 20.74
CA ILE A 98 -3.09 -13.29 19.35
C ILE A 98 -4.32 -12.35 19.30
N PRO A 99 -4.18 -11.09 18.86
CA PRO A 99 -5.33 -10.19 18.73
C PRO A 99 -6.26 -10.68 17.62
N ARG A 100 -7.54 -10.30 17.69
CA ARG A 100 -8.48 -10.49 16.56
C ARG A 100 -8.06 -9.56 15.43
N LEU A 101 -7.32 -10.11 14.47
CA LEU A 101 -6.73 -9.38 13.37
C LEU A 101 -7.10 -10.05 12.06
N SER A 102 -7.51 -9.25 11.08
CA SER A 102 -7.58 -9.65 9.68
C SER A 102 -6.48 -8.92 8.94
N LEU A 103 -5.66 -9.64 8.20
CA LEU A 103 -4.58 -9.08 7.38
C LEU A 103 -4.77 -9.55 5.95
N ASP A 104 -4.86 -8.59 5.04
CA ASP A 104 -4.79 -8.88 3.61
C ASP A 104 -3.34 -9.14 3.22
N LEU A 105 -3.12 -10.22 2.47
CA LEU A 105 -1.80 -10.72 2.10
C LEU A 105 -1.66 -10.72 0.58
N VAL A 106 -0.45 -10.43 0.10
CA VAL A 106 -0.10 -10.56 -1.32
C VAL A 106 1.31 -11.12 -1.48
N ASP A 107 1.52 -12.02 -2.44
CA ASP A 107 2.85 -12.57 -2.68
C ASP A 107 3.76 -11.54 -3.36
N VAL A 108 5.01 -11.42 -2.90
CA VAL A 108 6.01 -10.50 -3.45
C VAL A 108 6.23 -10.69 -4.96
N ARG A 109 6.08 -11.91 -5.47
CA ARG A 109 6.20 -12.22 -6.90
C ARG A 109 5.01 -11.68 -7.70
N GLU A 110 3.81 -11.69 -7.12
CA GLU A 110 2.62 -11.09 -7.73
C GLU A 110 2.73 -9.56 -7.74
N VAL A 111 3.25 -8.96 -6.66
CA VAL A 111 3.55 -7.53 -6.62
C VAL A 111 4.58 -7.16 -7.70
N ALA A 112 5.65 -7.95 -7.85
CA ALA A 112 6.64 -7.73 -8.90
C ALA A 112 6.02 -7.83 -10.30
N GLN A 113 5.19 -8.85 -10.54
CA GLN A 113 4.48 -8.99 -11.80
C GLN A 113 3.52 -7.83 -12.07
N ALA A 114 2.83 -7.30 -11.05
CA ALA A 114 1.98 -6.13 -11.17
C ALA A 114 2.79 -4.90 -11.63
N HIS A 115 3.98 -4.68 -11.06
CA HIS A 115 4.85 -3.59 -11.51
C HIS A 115 5.31 -3.75 -12.96
N ILE A 116 5.63 -4.97 -13.40
CA ILE A 116 5.98 -5.26 -14.80
C ILE A 116 4.78 -4.94 -15.70
N ASN A 117 3.59 -5.41 -15.33
CA ASN A 117 2.37 -5.19 -16.10
C ASN A 117 2.03 -3.70 -16.24
N CYS A 118 2.24 -2.88 -15.19
CA CYS A 118 2.05 -1.43 -15.26
C CYS A 118 3.00 -0.74 -16.25
N ILE A 119 4.16 -1.34 -16.55
CA ILE A 119 5.14 -0.78 -17.49
C ILE A 119 4.86 -1.27 -18.91
N GLU A 120 4.48 -2.53 -19.07
CA GLU A 120 4.35 -3.17 -20.39
C GLU A 120 2.98 -2.97 -21.06
N LYS A 121 1.93 -2.69 -20.28
CA LYS A 121 0.56 -2.55 -20.82
C LYS A 121 0.21 -1.08 -21.03
N ASP A 122 -0.12 -0.72 -22.27
CA ASP A 122 -0.61 0.61 -22.64
C ASP A 122 -1.98 0.94 -22.01
N GLU A 123 -2.72 -0.07 -21.57
CA GLU A 123 -4.03 0.06 -20.89
C GLU A 123 -3.93 0.63 -19.46
N ALA A 124 -2.71 0.76 -18.92
CA ALA A 124 -2.45 1.28 -17.59
C ALA A 124 -2.34 2.82 -17.53
N GLN A 125 -2.65 3.52 -18.64
CA GLN A 125 -2.61 4.98 -18.81
C GLN A 125 -3.98 5.64 -18.69
#